data_AF-A0A2T4CLI7-F1
#
_entry.id   AF-A0A2T4CLI7-F1
#
_cell.length_a   1.000
_cell.length_b   1.000
_cell.length_c   1.000
_cell.angle_alpha   90.00
_cell.angle_beta   90.00
_cell.angle_gamma   90.00
#
_symmetry.space_group_name_H-M   'P 1'
#
loop_
_entity.id
_entity.type
_entity.pdbx_description
1 polymer ?
#
loop_
_entity_poly.entity_id
_entity_poly.type
_entity_poly.pdbx_seq_one_letter_code
_entity_poly.pdbx_strand_id
1 'polypeptide(L)'
;KQFPFYQAFGAYNKLIREGNFNTEQLIATAESLKPADLTAFANDQLSNNHIRVFAFGNYAISDLENVVTVVDAALPAERQSTDYDRARFIAPAEKQRIVWQENIDVADVGMIDVHVHPEPGFATQAAGNVLSAHFSNIAFDKLRTEEQLAYAVGGTATAIDEYTGFAMYIQTPVNDVA
;
A
#
# COMPACT_ATOMS: atom_id res chain seq x y z
N LYS A 1 6.62 -9.14 -18.14
CA LYS A 1 5.95 -9.55 -16.88
C LYS A 1 6.68 -8.88 -15.72
N GLN A 2 5.97 -8.49 -14.66
CA GLN A 2 6.56 -7.82 -13.49
C GLN A 2 7.49 -8.79 -12.74
N PHE A 3 8.59 -8.31 -12.19
CA PHE A 3 9.51 -9.14 -11.41
C PHE A 3 8.83 -9.78 -10.18
N PRO A 4 9.10 -11.05 -9.84
CA PRO A 4 8.51 -11.76 -8.70
C PRO A 4 8.50 -10.98 -7.39
N PHE A 5 9.60 -10.32 -7.01
CA PHE A 5 9.65 -9.60 -5.73
C PHE A 5 8.69 -8.40 -5.70
N TYR A 6 8.46 -7.72 -6.83
CA TYR A 6 7.44 -6.66 -6.91
C TYR A 6 6.03 -7.23 -6.77
N GLN A 7 5.77 -8.42 -7.32
CA GLN A 7 4.49 -9.11 -7.13
C GLN A 7 4.30 -9.50 -5.65
N ALA A 8 5.35 -9.99 -4.98
CA ALA A 8 5.32 -10.30 -3.55
C ALA A 8 5.03 -9.06 -2.68
N PHE A 9 5.66 -7.90 -2.95
CA PHE A 9 5.31 -6.64 -2.28
C PHE A 9 3.88 -6.19 -2.58
N GLY A 10 3.38 -6.42 -3.79
CA GLY A 10 1.97 -6.21 -4.14
C GLY A 10 1.03 -7.05 -3.29
N ALA A 11 1.31 -8.34 -3.13
CA ALA A 11 0.55 -9.24 -2.28
C ALA A 11 0.62 -8.82 -0.79
N TYR A 12 1.80 -8.45 -0.29
CA TYR A 12 1.95 -7.92 1.06
C TYR A 12 1.08 -6.70 1.31
N ASN A 13 1.11 -5.70 0.42
CA ASN A 13 0.26 -4.51 0.54
C ASN A 13 -1.24 -4.84 0.53
N LYS A 14 -1.64 -5.88 -0.21
CA LYS A 14 -3.02 -6.37 -0.20
C LYS A 14 -3.43 -7.01 1.13
N LEU A 15 -2.50 -7.70 1.79
CA LEU A 15 -2.75 -8.35 3.07
C LEU A 15 -2.85 -7.37 4.24
N ILE A 16 -2.02 -6.33 4.23
CA ILE A 16 -1.87 -5.46 5.41
C ILE A 16 -2.82 -4.25 5.40
N ARG A 17 -3.43 -3.91 4.27
CA ARG A 17 -4.23 -2.67 4.11
C ARG A 17 -5.66 -2.99 3.69
N GLU A 18 -6.61 -2.30 4.28
CA GLU A 18 -8.02 -2.32 3.89
C GLU A 18 -8.24 -1.78 2.47
N GLY A 19 -9.34 -2.19 1.85
CA GLY A 19 -9.74 -1.77 0.51
C GLY A 19 -9.09 -2.57 -0.61
N ASN A 20 -8.45 -3.70 -0.28
CA ASN A 20 -7.98 -4.67 -1.25
C ASN A 20 -9.00 -5.80 -1.37
N PHE A 21 -9.45 -6.06 -2.59
CA PHE A 21 -10.48 -7.07 -2.89
C PHE A 21 -9.89 -8.18 -3.77
N ASN A 22 -10.50 -9.36 -3.68
CA ASN A 22 -10.16 -10.47 -4.56
C ASN A 22 -10.48 -10.11 -6.02
N THR A 23 -9.51 -10.33 -6.92
CA THR A 23 -9.63 -9.95 -8.34
C THR A 23 -10.79 -10.65 -9.04
N GLU A 24 -11.03 -11.94 -8.77
CA GLU A 24 -12.14 -12.69 -9.39
C GLU A 24 -13.49 -12.15 -8.92
N GLN A 25 -13.60 -11.77 -7.64
CA GLN A 25 -14.79 -11.11 -7.12
C GLN A 25 -15.00 -9.73 -7.75
N LEU A 26 -13.93 -8.95 -7.97
CA LEU A 26 -14.02 -7.66 -8.66
C LEU A 26 -14.48 -7.82 -10.11
N ILE A 27 -13.96 -8.82 -10.83
CA ILE A 27 -14.37 -9.15 -12.21
C ILE A 27 -15.85 -9.55 -12.24
N ALA A 28 -16.23 -10.52 -11.41
CA ALA A 28 -17.62 -10.98 -11.34
C ALA A 28 -18.59 -9.85 -10.96
N THR A 29 -18.18 -8.96 -10.04
CA THR A 29 -18.96 -7.78 -9.67
C THR A 29 -19.08 -6.84 -10.87
N ALA A 30 -17.97 -6.52 -11.54
CA ALA A 30 -17.96 -5.61 -12.69
C ALA A 30 -18.84 -6.11 -13.84
N GLU A 31 -18.85 -7.42 -14.11
CA GLU A 31 -19.72 -8.04 -15.12
C GLU A 31 -21.21 -7.97 -14.76
N SER A 32 -21.54 -7.82 -13.48
CA SER A 32 -22.91 -7.72 -12.98
C SER A 32 -23.47 -6.29 -12.94
N LEU A 33 -22.61 -5.27 -13.08
CA LEU A 33 -22.99 -3.86 -12.95
C LEU A 33 -23.89 -3.40 -14.11
N LYS A 34 -24.84 -2.53 -13.79
CA LYS A 34 -25.76 -1.88 -14.71
C LYS A 34 -25.48 -0.38 -14.77
N PRO A 35 -25.85 0.31 -15.87
CA PRO A 35 -25.70 1.77 -15.95
C PRO A 35 -26.38 2.52 -14.79
N ALA A 36 -27.51 2.01 -14.28
CA ALA A 36 -28.22 2.60 -13.14
C ALA A 36 -27.40 2.55 -11.84
N ASP A 37 -26.54 1.55 -11.66
CA ASP A 37 -25.70 1.42 -10.46
C ASP A 37 -24.65 2.53 -10.41
N LEU A 38 -24.10 2.93 -11.56
CA LEU A 38 -23.18 4.05 -11.65
C LEU A 38 -23.87 5.37 -11.28
N THR A 39 -25.10 5.60 -11.77
CA THR A 39 -25.85 6.81 -11.41
C THR A 39 -26.22 6.83 -9.93
N ALA A 40 -26.64 5.69 -9.37
CA ALA A 40 -26.93 5.57 -7.94
C ALA A 40 -25.68 5.84 -7.09
N PHE A 41 -24.55 5.22 -7.44
CA PHE A 41 -23.27 5.44 -6.78
C PHE A 41 -22.82 6.90 -6.86
N ALA A 42 -22.91 7.54 -8.04
CA ALA A 42 -22.51 8.93 -8.20
C ALA A 42 -23.38 9.87 -7.34
N ASN A 43 -24.70 9.66 -7.30
CA ASN A 43 -25.60 10.45 -6.48
C ASN A 43 -25.31 10.26 -4.98
N ASP A 44 -25.14 9.01 -4.55
CA ASP A 44 -24.82 8.70 -3.15
C ASP A 44 -23.51 9.36 -2.71
N GLN A 45 -22.45 9.20 -3.50
CA GLN A 45 -21.14 9.78 -3.20
C GLN A 45 -21.17 11.33 -3.18
N LEU A 46 -21.92 11.96 -4.08
CA LEU A 46 -22.05 13.43 -4.12
C LEU A 46 -22.96 13.97 -3.02
N SER A 47 -23.91 13.18 -2.51
CA SER A 47 -24.75 13.55 -1.38
C SER A 47 -24.12 13.25 -0.03
N ASN A 48 -23.22 12.27 0.06
CA ASN A 48 -22.60 11.79 1.29
C ASN A 48 -21.07 11.90 1.22
N ASN A 49 -20.52 13.08 1.48
CA ASN A 49 -19.08 13.33 1.35
C ASN A 49 -18.53 14.29 2.41
N HIS A 50 -17.20 14.32 2.49
CA HIS A 50 -16.44 15.28 3.27
C HIS A 50 -15.37 15.92 2.39
N ILE A 51 -15.47 17.24 2.15
CA ILE A 51 -14.55 17.96 1.28
C ILE A 51 -13.39 18.50 2.09
N ARG A 52 -12.17 18.23 1.62
CA ARG A 52 -10.94 18.81 2.18
C ARG A 52 -10.15 19.45 1.07
N VAL A 53 -9.90 20.75 1.19
CA VAL A 53 -9.09 21.52 0.25
C VAL A 53 -7.75 21.79 0.91
N PHE A 54 -6.66 21.43 0.22
CA PHE A 54 -5.31 21.81 0.60
C PHE A 54 -4.75 22.75 -0.46
N ALA A 55 -4.29 23.92 -0.03
CA ALA A 55 -3.68 24.91 -0.91
C ALA A 55 -2.30 25.31 -0.35
N PHE A 56 -1.31 25.38 -1.22
CA PHE A 56 0.04 25.81 -0.90
C PHE A 56 0.61 26.59 -2.08
N GLY A 57 1.10 27.80 -1.84
CA GLY A 57 1.65 28.68 -2.87
C GLY A 57 1.29 30.14 -2.67
N ASN A 58 1.43 30.93 -3.74
CA ASN A 58 1.15 32.36 -3.75
C ASN A 58 -0.33 32.64 -4.07
N TYR A 59 -1.22 32.36 -3.13
CA TYR A 59 -2.65 32.62 -3.24
C TYR A 59 -3.09 33.67 -2.23
N ALA A 60 -3.97 34.58 -2.63
CA ALA A 60 -4.70 35.38 -1.65
C ALA A 60 -5.77 34.50 -0.98
N ILE A 61 -6.07 34.78 0.30
CA ILE A 61 -7.11 34.05 1.04
C ILE A 61 -8.47 34.16 0.33
N SER A 62 -8.78 35.33 -0.23
CA SER A 62 -10.02 35.56 -1.00
C SER A 62 -10.15 34.65 -2.22
N ASP A 63 -9.04 34.31 -2.87
CA ASP A 63 -9.06 33.40 -4.02
C ASP A 63 -9.40 31.98 -3.55
N LEU A 64 -8.91 31.57 -2.38
CA LEU A 64 -9.23 30.27 -1.78
C LEU A 64 -10.68 30.20 -1.30
N GLU A 65 -11.21 31.27 -0.72
CA GLU A 65 -12.64 31.36 -0.34
C GLU A 65 -13.56 31.26 -1.56
N ASN A 66 -13.17 31.88 -2.68
CA ASN A 66 -13.88 31.74 -3.95
C ASN A 66 -13.85 30.29 -4.45
N VAL A 67 -12.69 29.62 -4.38
CA VAL A 67 -12.57 28.20 -4.74
C VAL A 67 -13.51 27.33 -3.88
N VAL A 68 -13.51 27.55 -2.56
CA VAL A 68 -14.41 26.82 -1.65
C VAL A 68 -15.87 27.04 -2.05
N THR A 69 -16.26 28.29 -2.31
CA THR A 69 -17.63 28.63 -2.72
C THR A 69 -18.04 27.96 -4.03
N VAL A 70 -17.16 27.95 -5.04
CA VAL A 70 -17.41 27.31 -6.34
C VAL A 70 -17.55 25.80 -6.20
N VAL A 71 -16.68 25.16 -5.41
CA VAL A 71 -16.76 23.71 -5.15
C VAL A 71 -18.04 23.37 -4.38
N ASP A 72 -18.41 24.19 -3.40
CA ASP A 72 -19.62 24.01 -2.61
C ASP A 72 -20.89 24.07 -3.48
N ALA A 73 -20.96 25.09 -4.35
CA ALA A 73 -22.10 25.30 -5.23
C ALA A 73 -22.23 24.24 -6.34
N ALA A 74 -21.16 23.51 -6.66
CA ALA A 74 -21.18 22.43 -7.64
C ALA A 74 -21.77 21.12 -7.07
N LEU A 75 -21.93 21.02 -5.76
CA LEU A 75 -22.44 19.84 -5.08
C LEU A 75 -23.94 19.95 -4.76
N PRO A 76 -24.63 18.82 -4.51
CA PRO A 76 -26.02 18.83 -4.07
C PRO A 76 -26.23 19.73 -2.84
N ALA A 77 -27.29 20.54 -2.88
CA ALA A 77 -27.63 21.47 -1.80
C ALA A 77 -27.96 20.75 -0.48
N GLU A 78 -28.64 19.61 -0.56
CA GLU A 78 -28.88 18.72 0.56
C GLU A 78 -27.84 17.61 0.55
N ARG A 79 -26.79 17.80 1.35
CA ARG A 79 -25.70 16.83 1.52
C ARG A 79 -25.50 16.53 3.00
N GLN A 80 -25.07 15.31 3.29
CA GLN A 80 -24.61 14.90 4.61
C GLN A 80 -23.10 14.91 4.63
N SER A 81 -22.52 15.67 5.55
CA SER A 81 -21.07 15.55 5.82
C SER A 81 -20.86 14.21 6.48
N THR A 82 -20.06 13.36 5.85
CA THR A 82 -19.60 12.10 6.43
C THR A 82 -18.34 12.33 7.26
N ASP A 83 -18.03 11.37 8.14
CA ASP A 83 -16.75 11.38 8.86
C ASP A 83 -15.61 11.08 7.89
N TYR A 84 -14.45 11.69 8.15
CA TYR A 84 -13.25 11.36 7.41
C TYR A 84 -12.72 10.00 7.85
N ASP A 85 -12.79 9.02 6.96
CA ASP A 85 -12.25 7.68 7.18
C ASP A 85 -10.93 7.48 6.43
N ARG A 86 -10.01 6.72 7.04
CA ARG A 86 -8.75 6.32 6.44
C ARG A 86 -8.74 4.81 6.29
N ALA A 87 -8.16 4.32 5.20
CA ALA A 87 -7.94 2.89 5.04
C ALA A 87 -7.20 2.34 6.28
N ARG A 88 -7.80 1.35 6.93
CA ARG A 88 -7.20 0.70 8.09
C ARG A 88 -6.09 -0.24 7.66
N PHE A 89 -5.19 -0.51 8.58
CA PHE A 89 -4.17 -1.54 8.42
C PHE A 89 -4.38 -2.63 9.46
N ILE A 90 -3.79 -3.80 9.23
CA ILE A 90 -3.71 -4.83 10.26
C ILE A 90 -2.98 -4.25 11.47
N ALA A 91 -3.52 -4.44 12.67
CA ALA A 91 -2.82 -4.11 13.90
C ALA A 91 -1.80 -5.23 14.18
N PRO A 92 -0.49 -4.94 14.18
CA PRO A 92 0.51 -5.97 14.47
C PRO A 92 0.36 -6.48 15.91
N ALA A 93 0.36 -7.79 16.10
CA ALA A 93 0.37 -8.41 17.42
C ALA A 93 1.69 -9.17 17.67
N GLU A 94 2.17 -9.15 18.92
CA GLU A 94 3.36 -9.92 19.30
C GLU A 94 3.18 -11.40 18.96
N LYS A 95 4.25 -12.02 18.44
CA LYS A 95 4.30 -13.45 18.06
C LYS A 95 3.29 -13.86 16.97
N GLN A 96 2.63 -12.90 16.32
CA GLN A 96 1.82 -13.18 15.14
C GLN A 96 2.72 -13.46 13.94
N ARG A 97 2.37 -14.49 13.17
CA ARG A 97 3.01 -14.80 11.88
C ARG A 97 1.93 -14.98 10.83
N ILE A 98 2.07 -14.27 9.72
CA ILE A 98 1.21 -14.38 8.55
C ILE A 98 2.08 -14.86 7.39
N VAL A 99 1.63 -15.89 6.68
CA VAL A 99 2.30 -16.42 5.50
C VAL A 99 1.31 -16.40 4.35
N TRP A 100 1.74 -15.82 3.23
CA TRP A 100 1.01 -15.82 1.97
C TRP A 100 1.90 -16.40 0.88
N GLN A 101 1.32 -17.26 0.05
CA GLN A 101 2.00 -17.88 -1.06
C GLN A 101 1.06 -17.93 -2.25
N GLU A 102 1.59 -17.61 -3.42
CA GLU A 102 0.85 -17.60 -4.68
C GLU A 102 1.77 -18.13 -5.79
N ASN A 103 1.21 -18.96 -6.67
CA ASN A 103 1.93 -19.40 -7.86
C ASN A 103 1.87 -18.29 -8.90
N ILE A 104 3.02 -17.90 -9.43
CA ILE A 104 3.15 -16.87 -10.46
C ILE A 104 3.61 -17.51 -11.78
N ASP A 105 3.15 -16.94 -12.90
CA ASP A 105 3.47 -17.44 -14.25
C ASP A 105 4.85 -16.93 -14.73
N VAL A 106 5.87 -17.09 -13.89
CA VAL A 106 7.29 -16.84 -14.19
C VAL A 106 8.13 -17.90 -13.47
N ALA A 107 9.29 -18.24 -14.04
CA ALA A 107 10.16 -19.29 -13.52
C ALA A 107 10.96 -18.88 -12.27
N ASP A 108 11.05 -17.57 -11.97
CA ASP A 108 11.77 -17.07 -10.80
C ASP A 108 10.84 -17.05 -9.57
N VAL A 109 11.42 -17.27 -8.39
CA VAL A 109 10.73 -17.12 -7.11
C VAL A 109 11.07 -15.77 -6.49
N GLY A 110 10.05 -15.08 -5.98
CA GLY A 110 10.19 -13.88 -5.17
C GLY A 110 9.72 -14.16 -3.75
N MET A 111 10.53 -13.76 -2.76
CA MET A 111 10.15 -13.84 -1.35
C MET A 111 10.37 -12.49 -0.69
N ILE A 112 9.45 -12.14 0.20
CA ILE A 112 9.64 -11.06 1.17
C ILE A 112 9.41 -11.61 2.57
N ASP A 113 10.22 -11.17 3.52
CA ASP A 113 10.06 -11.45 4.94
C ASP A 113 10.04 -10.11 5.68
N VAL A 114 8.96 -9.85 6.40
CA VAL A 114 8.72 -8.56 7.05
C VAL A 114 8.63 -8.74 8.55
N HIS A 115 9.54 -8.09 9.26
CA HIS A 115 9.55 -8.03 10.73
C HIS A 115 9.00 -6.70 11.17
N VAL A 116 8.01 -6.69 12.07
CA VAL A 116 7.33 -5.48 12.51
C VAL A 116 7.73 -5.15 13.93
N HIS A 117 8.16 -3.91 14.15
CA HIS A 117 8.45 -3.39 15.48
C HIS A 117 7.13 -3.20 16.26
N PRO A 118 7.04 -3.67 17.52
CA PRO A 118 5.79 -3.65 18.28
C PRO A 118 5.40 -2.24 18.76
N GLU A 119 6.35 -1.31 18.81
CA GLU A 119 6.07 0.08 19.18
C GLU A 119 5.78 0.91 17.91
N PRO A 120 4.65 1.65 17.87
CA PRO A 120 4.37 2.59 16.81
C PRO A 120 5.13 3.92 17.00
N GLY A 121 5.23 4.70 15.92
CA GLY A 121 5.62 6.11 15.96
C GLY A 121 6.90 6.46 15.21
N PHE A 122 7.22 7.76 15.19
CA PHE A 122 8.30 8.30 14.37
C PHE A 122 9.70 7.84 14.77
N ALA A 123 9.93 7.53 16.05
CA ALA A 123 11.23 7.08 16.52
C ALA A 123 11.62 5.74 15.88
N THR A 124 10.70 4.77 15.86
CA THR A 124 10.93 3.47 15.24
C THR A 124 11.00 3.59 13.72
N GLN A 125 10.22 4.49 13.11
CA GLN A 125 10.30 4.77 11.66
C GLN A 125 11.66 5.32 11.27
N ALA A 126 12.20 6.26 12.04
CA ALA A 126 13.55 6.79 11.84
C ALA A 126 14.62 5.69 11.99
N ALA A 127 14.51 4.85 13.03
CA ALA A 127 15.41 3.72 13.23
C ALA A 127 15.36 2.72 12.06
N GLY A 128 14.17 2.40 11.56
CA GLY A 128 13.97 1.55 10.39
C GLY A 128 14.63 2.11 9.12
N ASN A 129 14.53 3.42 8.89
CA ASN A 129 15.20 4.08 7.76
C ASN A 129 16.73 4.02 7.85
N VAL A 130 17.28 4.24 9.05
CA VAL A 130 18.73 4.09 9.29
C VAL A 130 19.15 2.64 9.05
N LEU A 131 18.40 1.66 9.56
CA LEU A 131 18.66 0.24 9.34
C LEU A 131 18.63 -0.12 7.84
N SER A 132 17.63 0.37 7.10
CA SER A 132 17.51 0.19 5.64
C SER A 132 18.74 0.67 4.89
N ALA A 133 19.23 1.87 5.22
CA ALA A 133 20.41 2.45 4.60
C ALA A 133 21.68 1.63 4.86
N HIS A 134 21.85 1.08 6.07
CA HIS A 134 23.00 0.23 6.39
C HIS A 134 22.89 -1.19 5.80
N PHE A 135 21.72 -1.80 5.92
CA PHE A 135 21.50 -3.18 5.50
C PHE A 135 21.57 -3.35 3.99
N SER A 136 21.07 -2.37 3.21
CA SER A 136 21.10 -2.43 1.74
C SER A 136 22.51 -2.63 1.19
N ASN A 137 23.53 -2.02 1.82
CA ASN A 137 24.93 -2.21 1.42
C ASN A 137 25.40 -3.64 1.73
N ILE A 138 25.13 -4.14 2.94
CA ILE A 138 25.59 -5.45 3.40
C ILE A 138 24.90 -6.60 2.64
N ALA A 139 23.59 -6.50 2.43
CA ALA A 139 22.81 -7.53 1.75
C ALA A 139 23.21 -7.68 0.28
N PHE A 140 23.51 -6.56 -0.39
CA PHE A 140 24.01 -6.59 -1.77
C PHE A 140 25.36 -7.33 -1.84
N ASP A 141 26.30 -6.98 -0.96
CA ASP A 141 27.62 -7.60 -0.94
C ASP A 141 27.52 -9.12 -0.67
N LYS A 142 26.82 -9.54 0.37
CA LYS A 142 26.71 -10.96 0.73
C LYS A 142 25.95 -11.80 -0.30
N LEU A 143 24.71 -11.42 -0.61
CA LEU A 143 23.79 -12.33 -1.32
C LEU A 143 23.99 -12.29 -2.84
N ARG A 144 24.55 -11.20 -3.38
CA ARG A 144 24.81 -11.07 -4.82
C ARG A 144 26.27 -11.34 -5.19
N THR A 145 27.24 -10.91 -4.39
CA THR A 145 28.66 -11.05 -4.78
C THR A 145 29.32 -12.32 -4.24
N GLU A 146 28.98 -12.74 -3.02
CA GLU A 146 29.57 -13.94 -2.43
C GLU A 146 28.78 -15.22 -2.74
N GLU A 147 27.46 -15.20 -2.59
CA GLU A 147 26.64 -16.41 -2.70
C GLU A 147 26.01 -16.63 -4.10
N GLN A 148 25.98 -15.61 -4.95
CA GLN A 148 25.38 -15.63 -6.31
C GLN A 148 23.92 -16.15 -6.35
N LEU A 149 23.18 -16.05 -5.24
CA LEU A 149 21.85 -16.66 -5.11
C LEU A 149 20.72 -15.84 -5.74
N ALA A 150 20.94 -14.56 -6.05
CA ALA A 150 19.86 -13.66 -6.43
C ALA A 150 20.28 -12.55 -7.39
N TYR A 151 19.37 -12.19 -8.30
CA TYR A 151 19.51 -11.03 -9.18
C TYR A 151 19.02 -9.74 -8.50
N ALA A 152 18.07 -9.87 -7.57
CA ALA A 152 17.54 -8.77 -6.77
C ALA A 152 17.46 -9.19 -5.30
N VAL A 153 18.07 -8.41 -4.42
CA VAL A 153 18.12 -8.68 -2.99
C VAL A 153 18.30 -7.38 -2.23
N GLY A 154 17.71 -7.27 -1.05
CA GLY A 154 17.87 -6.09 -0.22
C GLY A 154 17.02 -6.12 1.05
N GLY A 155 17.09 -5.01 1.79
CA GLY A 155 16.23 -4.74 2.92
C GLY A 155 15.74 -3.30 2.86
N THR A 156 14.47 -3.09 3.19
CA THR A 156 13.85 -1.77 3.20
C THR A 156 12.98 -1.57 4.42
N ALA A 157 12.89 -0.33 4.90
CA ALA A 157 11.86 0.04 5.85
C ALA A 157 10.49 0.05 5.15
N THR A 158 9.46 -0.39 5.86
CA THR A 158 8.06 -0.32 5.45
C THR A 158 7.22 0.18 6.63
N ALA A 159 5.99 0.60 6.35
CA ALA A 159 5.07 1.08 7.38
C ALA A 159 3.77 0.28 7.32
N ILE A 160 3.24 -0.06 8.50
CA ILE A 160 1.90 -0.60 8.69
C ILE A 160 1.18 0.38 9.60
N ASP A 161 0.47 1.33 9.00
CA ASP A 161 -0.05 2.52 9.70
C ASP A 161 1.06 3.23 10.49
N GLU A 162 0.95 3.29 11.83
CA GLU A 162 1.93 3.91 12.70
C GLU A 162 3.12 2.99 13.05
N TYR A 163 3.03 1.70 12.73
CA TYR A 163 4.06 0.70 13.04
C TYR A 163 5.14 0.64 11.97
N THR A 164 6.37 0.36 12.38
CA THR A 164 7.52 0.24 11.47
C THR A 164 7.79 -1.23 11.17
N GLY A 165 7.83 -1.60 9.90
CA GLY A 165 8.33 -2.88 9.43
C GLY A 165 9.72 -2.77 8.82
N PHE A 166 10.46 -3.86 8.84
CA PHE A 166 11.68 -4.05 8.07
C PHE A 166 11.50 -5.26 7.16
N ALA A 167 11.45 -5.01 5.86
CA ALA A 167 11.22 -6.01 4.84
C ALA A 167 12.55 -6.42 4.20
N MET A 168 12.91 -7.69 4.31
CA MET A 168 13.96 -8.31 3.52
C MET A 168 13.34 -8.97 2.30
N TYR A 169 13.98 -8.85 1.14
CA TYR A 169 13.44 -9.42 -0.09
C TYR A 169 14.53 -10.05 -0.94
N ILE A 170 14.14 -11.06 -1.70
CA ILE A 170 14.99 -11.78 -2.64
C ILE A 170 14.19 -12.20 -3.87
N GLN A 171 14.85 -12.17 -5.02
CA GLN A 171 14.42 -12.86 -6.23
C GLN A 171 15.56 -13.77 -6.70
N THR A 172 15.22 -15.05 -6.86
CA THR A 172 16.14 -16.10 -7.28
C THR A 172 15.50 -16.91 -8.40
N PRO A 173 16.27 -17.41 -9.38
CA PRO A 173 15.77 -18.46 -10.26
C PRO A 173 15.36 -19.68 -9.44
N VAL A 174 14.42 -20.49 -9.93
CA VAL A 174 14.21 -21.82 -9.34
C VAL A 174 15.52 -22.59 -9.50
N ASN A 175 16.24 -22.80 -8.39
CA ASN A 175 17.24 -23.85 -8.34
C ASN A 175 16.45 -25.15 -8.47
N ASP A 176 16.66 -25.90 -9.55
CA ASP A 176 16.34 -27.32 -9.54
C ASP A 176 16.99 -27.89 -8.29
N VAL A 177 16.17 -28.37 -7.36
CA VAL A 177 16.65 -29.18 -6.25
C VAL A 177 17.03 -30.52 -6.88
N ALA A 178 18.26 -30.59 -7.40
CA ALA A 178 18.90 -31.84 -7.78
C ALA A 178 19.51 -32.53 -6.56
#